data_AF-A0A529I7P0-F1
#
_entry.id   AF-A0A529I7P0-F1
#
_cell.length_a   1.000
_cell.length_b   1.000
_cell.length_c   1.000
_cell.angle_alpha   90.00
_cell.angle_beta   90.00
_cell.angle_gamma   90.00
#
_symmetry.space_group_name_H-M   'P 1'
#
loop_
_entity.id
_entity.type
_entity.pdbx_description
1 polymer ?
#
loop_
_entity_poly.entity_id
_entity_poly.type
_entity_poly.pdbx_seq_one_letter_code
_entity_poly.pdbx_strand_id
1 'polypeptide(L)' 'MNAMLDPVTDADLDAYVDDQMEVARRIEVEAFLSTQPEVAARVMSDLRTRDELRVALAGKGMARPATA' A
#
# COMPACT_ATOMS: atom_id res chain seq x y z
N MET A 1 -17.86 -25.25 5.21
CA MET A 1 -18.47 -24.10 4.53
C MET A 1 -17.33 -23.32 3.91
N ASN A 2 -17.02 -23.60 2.65
CA ASN A 2 -15.88 -23.02 1.93
C ASN A 2 -16.32 -21.62 1.50
N ALA A 3 -16.16 -20.63 2.38
CA ALA A 3 -16.27 -19.24 1.95
C ALA A 3 -15.23 -19.06 0.86
N MET A 4 -15.67 -18.75 -0.36
CA MET A 4 -14.79 -18.28 -1.42
C MET A 4 -14.01 -17.10 -0.84
N LEU A 5 -12.79 -17.34 -0.37
CA LEU A 5 -11.86 -16.30 0.00
C LEU A 5 -11.72 -15.45 -1.25
N ASP A 6 -12.19 -14.20 -1.19
CA ASP A 6 -12.00 -13.26 -2.27
C ASP A 6 -10.49 -13.10 -2.47
N PRO A 7 -9.94 -13.58 -3.60
CA PRO A 7 -8.50 -13.59 -3.79
C PRO A 7 -7.94 -12.19 -3.62
N VAL A 8 -6.76 -12.10 -3.01
CA VAL A 8 -6.03 -10.83 -2.97
C VAL A 8 -5.62 -10.49 -4.39
N THR A 9 -5.99 -9.30 -4.84
CA THR A 9 -5.68 -8.79 -6.18
C THR A 9 -4.53 -7.78 -6.12
N ASP A 10 -3.95 -7.46 -7.28
CA ASP A 10 -2.93 -6.41 -7.37
C ASP A 10 -3.46 -5.05 -6.88
N ALA A 11 -4.75 -4.76 -7.11
CA ALA A 11 -5.38 -3.53 -6.63
C ALA A 11 -5.43 -3.46 -5.09
N ASP A 12 -5.56 -4.61 -4.41
CA ASP A 12 -5.48 -4.65 -2.95
C ASP A 12 -4.06 -4.38 -2.46
N LEU A 13 -3.04 -4.85 -3.18
CA LEU A 13 -1.64 -4.56 -2.85
C LEU A 13 -1.34 -3.07 -3.00
N ASP A 14 -1.82 -2.45 -4.07
CA ASP A 14 -1.70 -1.00 -4.28
C ASP A 14 -2.43 -0.22 -3.17
N ALA A 15 -3.67 -0.63 -2.84
CA ALA A 15 -4.42 -0.03 -1.74
C ALA A 15 -3.74 -0.21 -0.37
N TYR A 16 -3.02 -1.32 -0.16
CA TYR A 16 -2.24 -1.57 1.06
C TYR A 16 -1.06 -0.60 1.15
N VAL A 17 -0.34 -0.43 0.04
CA VAL A 17 0.75 0.55 -0.07
C VAL A 17 0.24 1.96 0.15
N ASP A 18 -0.96 2.30 -0.33
CA ASP A 18 -1.52 3.65 -0.17
C ASP A 18 -2.23 3.90 1.17
N ASP A 19 -2.35 2.89 2.04
CA ASP A 19 -3.13 2.93 3.29
C ASP A 19 -4.63 3.20 3.05
N GLN A 20 -5.14 2.79 1.88
CA GLN A 20 -6.51 3.01 1.40
C GLN A 20 -7.40 1.76 1.51
N MET A 21 -7.35 1.06 2.64
CA MET A 21 -8.17 -0.12 2.87
C MET A 21 -8.64 -0.24 4.32
N GLU A 22 -9.82 -0.83 4.47
CA GLU A 22 -10.40 -1.17 5.76
C GLU A 22 -9.56 -2.24 6.49
N VAL A 23 -9.61 -2.22 7.83
CA VAL A 23 -8.82 -3.12 8.68
C VAL A 23 -9.06 -4.60 8.36
N ALA A 24 -10.30 -4.98 8.04
CA ALA A 24 -10.62 -6.37 7.70
C ALA A 24 -9.87 -6.84 6.43
N ARG A 25 -9.84 -6.02 5.37
CA ARG A 25 -9.13 -6.35 4.13
C ARG A 25 -7.62 -6.37 4.33
N ARG A 26 -7.11 -5.50 5.21
CA ARG A 26 -5.68 -5.48 5.58
C ARG A 26 -5.20 -6.79 6.16
N ILE A 27 -5.98 -7.40 7.05
CA ILE A 27 -5.63 -8.69 7.68
C ILE A 27 -5.51 -9.79 6.62
N GLU A 28 -6.41 -9.81 5.64
CA GLU A 28 -6.38 -10.79 4.55
C GLU A 28 -5.15 -10.60 3.65
N VAL A 29 -4.81 -9.35 3.31
CA VAL A 29 -3.61 -9.02 2.54
C VAL A 29 -2.36 -9.40 3.32
N GLU A 30 -2.27 -9.11 4.62
CA GLU A 30 -1.13 -9.49 5.45
C GLU A 30 -0.96 -11.01 5.54
N ALA A 31 -2.06 -11.76 5.66
CA ALA A 31 -2.02 -13.21 5.60
C ALA A 31 -1.50 -13.71 4.23
N PHE A 32 -1.93 -13.11 3.13
CA PHE A 32 -1.42 -13.42 1.79
C PHE A 32 0.06 -13.08 1.60
N LEU A 33 0.52 -11.95 2.12
CA LEU A 33 1.93 -11.55 2.08
C LEU A 33 2.80 -12.48 2.93
N SER A 34 2.26 -13.01 4.04
CA SER A 34 2.99 -13.95 4.90
C SER A 34 3.29 -15.28 4.20
N THR A 35 2.50 -15.67 3.20
CA THR A 35 2.69 -16.91 2.43
C THR A 35 3.51 -16.71 1.15
N GLN A 36 3.74 -15.47 0.73
CA GLN A 36 4.46 -15.10 -0.50
C GLN A 36 5.54 -14.04 -0.23
N PRO A 37 6.73 -14.47 0.23
CA PRO A 37 7.79 -13.55 0.62
C PRO A 37 8.28 -12.67 -0.54
N GLU A 38 8.23 -13.15 -1.78
CA GLU A 38 8.58 -12.39 -2.98
C GLU A 38 7.66 -11.20 -3.22
N VAL A 39 6.35 -11.38 -3.01
CA VAL A 39 5.35 -10.29 -3.14
C VAL A 39 5.52 -9.33 -1.97
N ALA A 40 5.71 -9.84 -0.75
CA ALA A 40 5.98 -9.02 0.42
C ALA A 40 7.22 -8.12 0.23
N ALA A 41 8.31 -8.66 -0.33
CA ALA A 41 9.51 -7.87 -0.61
C ALA A 41 9.24 -6.71 -1.57
N ARG A 42 8.41 -6.93 -2.60
CA ARG A 42 7.98 -5.87 -3.53
C ARG A 42 7.18 -4.79 -2.81
N VAL A 43 6.15 -5.18 -2.05
CA VAL A 43 5.32 -4.24 -1.26
C VAL A 43 6.17 -3.42 -0.30
N MET A 44 7.16 -4.02 0.37
CA MET A 44 8.06 -3.29 1.27
C MET A 44 8.93 -2.26 0.53
N SER A 45 9.35 -2.54 -0.71
CA SER A 45 10.05 -1.58 -1.56
C SER A 45 9.16 -0.39 -1.93
N ASP A 46 7.89 -0.66 -2.24
CA ASP A 46 6.91 0.36 -2.61
C ASP A 46 6.56 1.25 -1.41
N LEU A 47 6.35 0.66 -0.23
CA LEU A 47 6.18 1.39 1.03
C LEU A 47 7.38 2.29 1.35
N ARG A 48 8.60 1.78 1.19
CA ARG A 48 9.83 2.57 1.37
C ARG A 48 9.84 3.77 0.43
N THR A 49 9.55 3.55 -0.85
CA THR A 49 9.51 4.63 -1.86
C THR A 49 8.47 5.69 -1.51
N ARG A 50 7.26 5.27 -1.15
CA ARG A 50 6.18 6.15 -0.69
C ARG A 50 6.60 6.99 0.52
N ASP A 51 7.25 6.38 1.50
CA ASP A 51 7.68 7.08 2.71
C ASP A 51 8.83 8.07 2.42
N GLU A 52 9.77 7.71 1.55
CA GLU A 52 10.79 8.63 1.05
C GLU A 52 10.19 9.83 0.32
N LEU A 53 9.19 9.61 -0.53
CA LEU A 53 8.46 10.67 -1.22
C LEU A 53 7.72 11.57 -0.24
N ARG A 54 7.05 11.00 0.78
CA ARG A 54 6.37 11.78 1.81
C ARG A 54 7.33 12.67 2.59
N VAL A 55 8.50 12.14 2.97
CA VAL A 55 9.53 12.94 3.66
C VAL A 55 10.08 14.05 2.76
N ALA A 56 10.43 13.73 1.50
CA ALA A 56 10.95 14.70 0.54
C ALA A 56 9.95 15.84 0.28
N LEU A 57 8.66 15.52 0.20
CA LEU A 57 7.60 16.48 -0.05
C LEU A 57 7.20 17.27 1.22
N ALA A 58 7.28 16.67 2.41
CA ALA A 58 7.01 17.35 3.67
C ALA A 58 7.98 18.50 3.96
N GLY A 59 9.26 18.36 3.57
CA GLY A 59 10.27 19.43 3.68
C GLY A 59 10.15 20.51 2.59
N LYS A 60 9.51 20.18 1.46
CA LYS A 60 9.25 21.08 0.34
C LYS A 60 7.89 21.73 0.57
N GLY A 61 7.78 22.63 1.54
CA GLY A 61 6.53 23.31 1.90
C GLY A 61 5.71 23.60 0.63
N MET A 62 4.58 22.91 0.51
CA MET A 62 3.84 22.75 -0.75
C MET A 62 3.60 24.14 -1.35
N ALA A 63 4.44 24.54 -2.31
CA ALA A 63 4.26 25.77 -3.05
C ALA A 63 2.97 25.57 -3.82
N ARG A 64 1.88 26.15 -3.30
CA ARG A 64 0.58 26.13 -3.94
C ARG A 64 0.80 26.61 -5.37
N PRO A 65 0.47 25.81 -6.40
CA PRO A 65 0.60 26.29 -7.76
C PRO A 65 -0.21 27.59 -7.85
N ALA A 66 0.47 28.69 -8.18
CA ALA A 66 -0.18 29.95 -8.45
C ALA A 66 -0.94 29.76 -9.76
N THR A 67 -2.21 29.38 -9.67
CA THR A 67 -3.14 29.51 -10.78
C THR A 67 -3.39 31.01 -10.96
N ALA A 68 -2.76 31.56 -12.00
CA ALA A 68 -3.02 32.90 -12.53
C ALA A 68 -4.28 32.91 -13.39
#